data_AF-A0A7Y4VBM0-F1
#
_entry.id   AF-A0A7Y4VBM0-F1
#
_cell.length_a   1.000
_cell.length_b   1.000
_cell.length_c   1.000
_cell.angle_alpha   90.00
_cell.angle_beta   90.00
_cell.angle_gamma   90.00
#
_symmetry.space_group_name_H-M   'P 1'
#
loop_
_entity.id
_entity.type
_entity.pdbx_description
1 polymer ?
#
loop_
_entity_poly.entity_id
_entity_poly.type
_entity_poly.pdbx_seq_one_letter_code
_entity_poly.pdbx_strand_id
1 'polypeptide(L)'
;MTADSFKKEIAAAVKSFDKHIVCLEKSPEEFQAALVSLFDKAIKAYENRAPGMRHGLAIDRQVTVILSQGDEPRPLCGIYFNLHSPYQKDSLPTTVKLLGKTKSSASEEESE
;
A
#
# COMPACT_ATOMS: atom_id res chain seq x y z
N MET A 1 -15.24 13.52 2.02
CA MET A 1 -13.97 13.84 2.74
C MET A 1 -12.87 14.02 1.70
N THR A 2 -11.78 14.74 1.99
CA THR A 2 -10.67 14.94 1.03
C THR A 2 -9.31 14.77 1.72
N ALA A 3 -8.24 14.52 0.96
CA ALA A 3 -6.88 14.40 1.51
C ALA A 3 -6.47 15.63 2.36
N ASP A 4 -7.02 16.81 2.07
CA ASP A 4 -6.82 18.03 2.85
C ASP A 4 -7.23 17.89 4.33
N SER A 5 -8.13 16.96 4.63
CA SER A 5 -8.58 16.66 6.00
C SER A 5 -7.50 16.02 6.87
N PHE A 6 -6.38 15.58 6.27
CA PHE A 6 -5.27 14.89 6.93
C PHE A 6 -3.92 15.59 6.77
N LYS A 7 -3.91 16.90 6.46
CA LYS A 7 -2.66 17.66 6.22
C LYS A 7 -1.62 17.51 7.34
N LYS A 8 -2.07 17.42 8.60
CA LYS A 8 -1.17 17.27 9.76
C LYS A 8 -0.47 15.92 9.74
N GLU A 9 -1.21 14.85 9.49
CA GLU A 9 -0.72 13.49 9.40
C GLU A 9 0.22 13.32 8.20
N ILE A 10 -0.15 13.91 7.05
CA ILE A 10 0.69 13.95 5.84
C ILE A 10 2.03 14.65 6.13
N ALA A 11 1.99 15.85 6.73
CA ALA A 11 3.20 16.60 7.06
C ALA A 11 4.10 15.85 8.07
N ALA A 12 3.52 15.20 9.07
CA ALA A 12 4.26 14.39 10.02
C ALA A 12 4.92 13.17 9.34
N ALA A 13 4.22 12.50 8.42
CA ALA A 13 4.75 11.38 7.66
C ALA A 13 5.91 11.81 6.75
N VAL A 14 5.77 12.93 6.02
CA VAL A 14 6.84 13.46 5.16
C VAL A 14 8.08 13.81 5.98
N LYS A 15 7.91 14.47 7.14
CA LYS A 15 9.01 14.80 8.05
C LYS A 15 9.72 13.54 8.58
N SER A 16 8.95 12.48 8.87
CA SER A 16 9.53 11.20 9.29
C SER A 16 10.26 10.50 8.16
N PHE A 17 9.74 10.56 6.94
CA PHE A 17 10.37 9.99 5.75
C PHE A 17 11.74 10.64 5.50
N ASP A 18 11.78 11.97 5.45
CA ASP A 18 13.01 12.73 5.24
C ASP A 18 14.07 12.47 6.33
N LYS A 19 13.65 12.38 7.59
CA LYS A 19 14.57 12.20 8.72
C LYS A 19 15.06 10.77 8.93
N HIS A 20 14.23 9.77 8.64
CA HIS A 20 14.45 8.40 9.11
C HIS A 20 14.47 7.34 8.00
N ILE A 21 14.03 7.65 6.79
CA ILE A 21 13.83 6.66 5.73
C ILE A 21 14.70 7.01 4.54
N VAL A 22 15.69 6.15 4.27
CA VAL A 22 16.51 6.26 3.06
C VAL A 22 15.76 5.58 1.93
N CYS A 23 15.06 6.38 1.12
CA CYS A 23 14.45 5.93 -0.12
C CYS A 23 15.32 6.35 -1.31
N LEU A 24 15.86 5.38 -2.06
CA LEU A 24 16.71 5.69 -3.22
C LEU A 24 15.90 6.05 -4.48
N GLU A 25 14.59 5.82 -4.47
CA GLU A 25 13.74 5.92 -5.65
C GLU A 25 12.82 7.14 -5.67
N LYS A 26 12.57 7.76 -4.51
CA LYS A 26 11.66 8.92 -4.41
C LYS A 26 12.26 10.00 -3.55
N SER A 27 12.17 11.25 -4.01
CA SER A 27 12.43 12.42 -3.17
C SER A 27 11.29 12.64 -2.15
N PRO A 28 11.50 13.44 -1.09
CA PRO A 28 10.44 13.80 -0.15
C PRO A 28 9.21 14.46 -0.82
N GLU A 29 9.42 15.24 -1.87
CA GLU A 29 8.36 15.92 -2.62
C GLU A 29 7.52 14.93 -3.44
N GLU A 30 8.18 13.98 -4.11
CA GLU A 30 7.53 12.89 -4.84
C GLU A 30 6.77 11.96 -3.88
N PHE A 31 7.34 11.72 -2.70
CA PHE A 31 6.69 10.96 -1.64
C PHE A 31 5.40 11.66 -1.17
N GLN A 32 5.45 12.98 -0.93
CA GLN A 32 4.27 13.75 -0.55
C GLN A 32 3.16 13.66 -1.62
N ALA A 33 3.50 13.81 -2.89
CA ALA A 33 2.54 13.72 -3.99
C ALA A 33 1.91 12.30 -4.08
N ALA A 34 2.73 11.26 -3.91
CA ALA A 34 2.25 9.87 -3.86
C ALA A 34 1.31 9.64 -2.66
N LEU A 35 1.65 10.20 -1.50
CA LEU A 35 0.88 10.06 -0.27
C LEU A 35 -0.50 10.74 -0.38
N VAL A 36 -0.58 11.94 -0.95
CA VAL A 36 -1.86 12.62 -1.25
C VAL A 36 -2.74 11.73 -2.17
N SER A 37 -2.14 11.19 -3.23
CA SER A 37 -2.85 10.31 -4.17
C SER A 37 -3.36 9.02 -3.51
N LEU A 38 -2.60 8.46 -2.56
CA LEU A 38 -3.00 7.28 -1.78
C LEU A 38 -4.13 7.61 -0.81
N PHE A 39 -4.11 8.78 -0.17
CA PHE A 39 -5.21 9.25 0.65
C PHE A 39 -6.52 9.35 -0.14
N ASP A 40 -6.50 9.93 -1.34
CA ASP A 40 -7.71 10.03 -2.15
C ASP A 40 -8.27 8.64 -2.52
N LYS A 41 -7.40 7.67 -2.80
CA LYS A 41 -7.81 6.27 -3.03
C LYS A 41 -8.41 5.64 -1.77
N ALA A 42 -7.76 5.82 -0.62
CA ALA A 42 -8.23 5.29 0.65
C ALA A 42 -9.57 5.91 1.08
N ILE A 43 -9.76 7.21 0.87
CA ILE A 43 -11.01 7.92 1.14
C ILE A 43 -12.13 7.38 0.26
N LYS A 44 -11.90 7.26 -1.06
CA LYS A 44 -12.89 6.65 -1.97
C LYS A 44 -13.26 5.24 -1.55
N ALA A 45 -12.28 4.43 -1.16
CA ALA A 45 -12.54 3.08 -0.66
C ALA A 45 -13.33 3.08 0.66
N TYR A 46 -13.06 4.03 1.55
CA TYR A 46 -13.77 4.20 2.82
C TYR A 46 -15.24 4.63 2.62
N GLU A 47 -15.49 5.60 1.74
CA GLU A 47 -16.82 6.16 1.48
C GLU A 47 -17.74 5.18 0.73
N ASN A 48 -17.18 4.37 -0.18
CA ASN A 48 -17.96 3.42 -0.98
C ASN A 48 -18.28 2.10 -0.26
N ARG A 49 -17.75 1.86 0.94
CA ARG A 49 -18.02 0.63 1.71
C ARG A 49 -19.28 0.73 2.57
N ALA A 50 -19.93 -0.42 2.75
CA ALA A 50 -21.15 -0.55 3.53
C ALA A 50 -20.95 -0.09 5.00
N PRO A 51 -21.98 0.50 5.63
CA PRO A 51 -21.95 0.89 7.04
C PRO A 51 -21.57 -0.30 7.94
N GLY A 52 -20.67 -0.09 8.91
CA GLY A 52 -20.20 -1.13 9.84
C GLY A 52 -18.95 -1.90 9.41
N MET A 53 -18.46 -1.72 8.16
CA MET A 53 -17.17 -2.24 7.68
C MET A 53 -16.36 -1.17 6.91
N ARG A 54 -16.48 0.09 7.32
CA ARG A 54 -15.81 1.21 6.63
C ARG A 54 -14.31 1.19 6.96
N HIS A 55 -13.57 0.50 6.10
CA HIS A 55 -12.12 0.49 6.09
C HIS A 55 -11.64 0.84 4.69
N GLY A 56 -10.99 2.00 4.57
CA GLY A 56 -10.32 2.44 3.36
C GLY A 56 -8.87 2.00 3.39
N LEU A 57 -8.43 1.30 2.35
CA LEU A 57 -7.06 0.83 2.24
C LEU A 57 -6.51 1.25 0.88
N ALA A 58 -5.36 1.91 0.88
CA ALA A 58 -4.59 2.19 -0.31
C ALA A 58 -3.14 1.81 -0.08
N ILE A 59 -2.58 1.07 -1.02
CA ILE A 59 -1.23 0.51 -0.92
C ILE A 59 -0.41 0.98 -2.12
N ASP A 60 0.83 1.35 -1.86
CA ASP A 60 1.91 1.38 -2.83
C ASP A 60 3.10 0.55 -2.30
N ARG A 61 4.11 0.35 -3.13
CA ARG A 61 5.32 -0.43 -2.84
C ARG A 61 6.02 0.00 -1.54
N GLN A 62 5.99 1.30 -1.22
CA GLN A 62 6.77 1.89 -0.12
C GLN A 62 5.93 2.34 1.07
N VAL A 63 4.63 2.55 0.89
CA VAL A 63 3.76 3.08 1.94
C VAL A 63 2.35 2.55 1.79
N THR A 64 1.73 2.28 2.93
CA THR A 64 0.34 1.83 3.05
C THR A 64 -0.43 2.85 3.87
N VAL A 65 -1.56 3.32 3.34
CA VAL A 65 -2.49 4.23 4.01
C VAL A 65 -3.76 3.48 4.36
N ILE A 66 -4.15 3.61 5.63
CA ILE A 66 -5.30 2.93 6.22
C ILE A 66 -6.22 3.98 6.84
N LEU A 67 -7.51 3.91 6.50
CA LEU A 67 -8.58 4.67 7.12
C LEU A 67 -9.57 3.70 7.77
N SER A 68 -9.77 3.80 9.07
CA SER A 68 -10.70 2.96 9.83
C SER A 68 -11.80 3.80 10.45
N GLN A 69 -13.01 3.26 10.46
CA GLN A 69 -14.10 3.83 11.24
C GLN A 69 -13.72 3.81 12.73
N GLY A 70 -13.85 4.95 13.40
CA GLY A 70 -13.75 5.07 14.86
C GLY A 70 -15.08 5.52 15.44
N ASP A 71 -15.08 5.78 16.74
CA ASP A 71 -16.26 6.29 17.46
C ASP A 71 -16.56 7.76 17.11
N GLU A 72 -15.56 8.48 16.63
CA GLU A 72 -15.71 9.86 16.17
C GLU A 72 -16.13 9.96 14.68
N PRO A 73 -16.75 11.09 14.27
CA PRO A 73 -17.07 11.35 12.87
C PRO A 73 -15.85 11.37 11.94
N ARG A 74 -14.66 11.67 12.49
CA ARG A 74 -13.39 11.65 11.77
C ARG A 74 -12.81 10.23 11.82
N PRO A 75 -12.55 9.58 10.67
CA PRO A 75 -11.96 8.24 10.67
C PRO A 75 -10.52 8.27 11.19
N LEU A 76 -10.13 7.18 11.85
CA LEU A 76 -8.76 6.94 12.27
C LEU A 76 -7.88 6.75 11.03
N CYS A 77 -6.68 7.31 11.07
CA CYS A 77 -5.72 7.22 9.97
C CYS A 77 -4.41 6.55 10.44
N GLY A 78 -3.99 5.52 9.72
CA GLY A 78 -2.69 4.88 9.87
C GLY A 78 -1.86 5.02 8.60
N ILE A 79 -0.61 5.47 8.73
CA ILE A 79 0.37 5.54 7.64
C ILE A 79 1.52 4.60 8.01
N TYR A 80 1.69 3.55 7.23
CA TYR A 80 2.71 2.53 7.44
C TYR A 80 3.75 2.60 6.34
N PHE A 81 5.02 2.72 6.71
CA PHE A 81 6.11 2.60 5.76
C PHE A 81 6.40 1.12 5.54
N ASN A 82 6.22 0.67 4.31
CA ASN A 82 6.57 -0.69 3.91
C ASN A 82 8.09 -0.72 3.84
N LEU A 83 8.74 -1.34 4.84
CA LEU A 83 10.19 -1.49 4.89
C LEU A 83 10.64 -2.32 3.69
N HIS A 84 11.08 -1.62 2.64
CA HIS A 84 11.59 -2.20 1.41
C HIS A 84 13.08 -1.92 1.31
N SER A 85 13.90 -2.96 1.27
CA SER A 85 15.33 -2.80 0.98
C SER A 85 15.55 -2.66 -0.52
N PRO A 86 16.02 -1.50 -1.02
CA PRO A 86 16.34 -1.33 -2.44
C PRO A 86 17.52 -2.21 -2.89
N TYR A 87 18.26 -2.77 -1.93
CA TYR A 87 19.38 -3.69 -2.19
C TYR A 87 18.93 -5.14 -2.34
N GLN A 88 17.68 -5.45 -2.00
CA GLN A 88 17.09 -6.77 -2.15
C GLN A 88 16.47 -6.89 -3.55
N LYS A 89 17.31 -6.72 -4.59
CA LYS A 89 16.94 -7.05 -5.97
C LYS A 89 16.72 -8.55 -6.05
N ASP A 90 15.49 -9.00 -6.33
CA ASP A 90 15.13 -10.34 -6.83
C ASP A 90 16.15 -11.45 -6.51
N SER A 91 16.49 -11.63 -5.23
CA SER A 91 17.57 -12.52 -4.84
C SER A 91 17.01 -13.91 -4.57
N LEU A 92 16.45 -14.52 -5.61
CA LEU A 92 16.66 -15.95 -5.74
C LEU A 92 17.91 -16.11 -6.61
N PRO A 93 19.00 -16.71 -6.09
CA PRO A 93 20.12 -17.10 -6.92
C PRO A 93 19.60 -17.88 -8.14
N THR A 94 20.19 -17.70 -9.32
CA THR A 94 19.83 -18.47 -10.53
C THR A 94 19.88 -19.99 -10.31
N THR A 95 20.57 -20.44 -9.26
CA THR A 95 20.67 -21.82 -8.77
C THR A 95 19.40 -22.35 -8.10
N VAL A 96 18.44 -21.51 -7.72
CA VAL A 96 17.22 -21.92 -7.02
C VAL A 96 16.03 -21.86 -7.98
N LYS A 97 15.59 -23.03 -8.45
CA LYS A 97 14.31 -23.16 -9.18
C LYS A 97 13.16 -23.02 -8.18
N LEU A 98 12.20 -22.14 -8.48
CA LEU A 98 10.91 -22.07 -7.78
C LEU A 98 10.25 -23.45 -7.82
N LEU A 99 10.03 -24.04 -6.65
CA LEU A 99 9.34 -25.32 -6.53
C LEU A 99 7.84 -25.09 -6.74
N GLY A 100 7.35 -25.47 -7.92
CA GLY A 100 5.96 -25.87 -8.15
C GLY A 100 4.97 -24.72 -8.39
N LYS A 101 4.73 -24.41 -9.67
CA LYS A 101 3.36 -24.21 -10.14
C LYS A 101 2.94 -25.49 -10.85
N THR A 102 2.42 -26.46 -10.10
CA THR A 102 1.65 -27.56 -10.67
C THR A 102 0.40 -26.95 -11.30
N LYS A 103 0.48 -26.66 -12.61
CA LYS A 103 -0.71 -26.61 -13.46
C LYS A 103 -1.23 -28.04 -13.52
N SER A 104 -2.24 -28.36 -12.72
CA SER A 104 -3.16 -29.44 -13.04
C SER A 104 -4.01 -28.99 -14.23
N SER A 105 -3.49 -29.10 -15.44
CA SER A 105 -4.32 -29.26 -16.62
C SER A 105 -4.54 -30.75 -16.80
N ALA A 106 -5.60 -31.26 -16.17
CA ALA A 106 -6.25 -32.47 -16.65
C ALA A 106 -6.84 -32.12 -18.02
N SER A 107 -6.15 -32.49 -19.08
CA SER A 107 -6.76 -32.70 -20.39
C SER A 107 -7.22 -34.15 -20.40
N GLU A 108 -8.52 -34.35 -20.30
CA GLU A 108 -9.19 -35.61 -20.60
C GLU A 108 -8.95 -35.97 -22.07
N GLU A 109 -8.44 -37.19 -22.28
CA GLU A 109 -8.46 -37.91 -23.54
C GLU A 109 -9.85 -38.57 -23.72
N GLU A 110 -10.44 -38.42 -24.90
CA GLU A 110 -11.27 -39.43 -25.59
C GLU A 110 -11.04 -39.15 -27.09
N SER A 111 -10.14 -39.82 -27.80
CA SER A 111 -10.21 -41.18 -28.40
C SER A 111 -11.36 -41.38 -29.38
N GLU A 112 -10.96 -41.60 -30.65
CA GLU A 112 -11.59 -42.41 -31.72
C GLU A 112 -13.11 -42.40 -31.93
#